data_AF-A0A7S4CNW7-F1
#
_entry.id   AF-A0A7S4CNW7-F1
#
_cell.length_a   1.000
_cell.length_b   1.000
_cell.length_c   1.000
_cell.angle_alpha   90.00
_cell.angle_beta   90.00
_cell.angle_gamma   90.00
#
_symmetry.space_group_name_H-M   'P 1'
#
loop_
_entity.id
_entity.type
_entity.pdbx_description
1 polymer ?
#
loop_
_entity_poly.entity_id
_entity_poly.type
_entity_poly.pdbx_seq_one_letter_code
_entity_poly.pdbx_strand_id
1 'polypeptide(L)'
;MMDVMWPSDFVVHEDTVTELDPDTGAQLFKGVRVRMGFTMRSADAEDRKGDAADRLLAAAHLASLIAAMSPGGFIFMGAAAHDSFMQEDVANNYAMRHIGQLSVSGNDSEQVYALVSS
;
A
#
# COMPACT_ATOMS: atom_id res chain seq x y z
N MET A 1 8.70 21.69 9.84
CA MET A 1 9.74 20.69 9.51
C MET A 1 10.02 19.93 10.80
N MET A 2 9.54 18.69 10.92
CA MET A 2 9.87 17.89 12.10
C MET A 2 11.26 17.27 11.86
N ASP A 3 12.27 17.76 12.57
CA ASP A 3 13.58 17.10 12.72
C ASP A 3 13.39 15.85 13.60
N VAL A 4 12.75 14.82 13.05
CA VAL A 4 12.75 13.52 13.71
C VAL A 4 14.06 12.85 13.33
N MET A 5 15.03 12.85 14.26
CA MET A 5 16.20 11.99 14.13
C MET A 5 15.70 10.55 14.05
N TRP A 6 15.85 9.95 12.88
CA TRP A 6 15.57 8.55 12.69
C TRP A 6 16.41 7.74 13.69
N PRO A 7 15.83 6.79 14.44
CA PRO A 7 16.58 6.04 15.44
C PRO A 7 17.79 5.38 14.79
N SER A 8 18.99 5.71 15.27
CA SER A 8 20.27 5.14 14.79
C SER A 8 20.37 3.64 15.01
N ASP A 9 19.54 3.11 15.92
CA ASP A 9 19.65 1.78 16.48
C ASP A 9 18.55 0.84 15.96
N PHE A 10 17.89 1.18 14.84
CA PHE A 10 17.19 0.15 14.08
C PHE A 10 18.23 -0.92 13.77
N VAL A 11 17.97 -2.16 14.18
CA VAL A 11 18.82 -3.31 13.92
C VAL A 11 19.01 -3.38 12.40
N VAL A 12 20.12 -2.83 11.92
CA VAL A 12 20.54 -2.93 10.53
C VAL A 12 20.98 -4.37 10.40
N HIS A 13 20.06 -5.23 9.97
CA HIS A 13 20.42 -6.58 9.60
C HIS A 13 21.49 -6.47 8.52
N GLU A 14 22.52 -7.30 8.54
CA GLU A 14 23.62 -7.25 7.57
C GLU A 14 23.10 -7.37 6.12
N ASP A 15 21.93 -7.99 5.95
CA ASP A 15 21.19 -8.11 4.68
C ASP A 15 20.30 -6.89 4.32
N THR A 16 20.24 -5.84 5.14
CA THR A 16 19.56 -4.60 4.76
C THR A 16 20.43 -3.81 3.79
N VAL A 17 20.24 -4.12 2.51
CA VAL A 17 20.99 -3.53 1.40
C VAL A 17 20.75 -2.02 1.35
N THR A 18 21.81 -1.26 1.60
CA THR A 18 21.89 0.13 1.11
C THR A 18 22.00 0.06 -0.40
N GLU A 19 20.99 0.60 -1.07
CA GLU A 19 20.96 0.68 -2.53
C GLU A 19 21.29 2.11 -2.93
N LEU A 20 22.27 2.24 -3.81
CA LEU A 20 22.73 3.52 -4.34
C LEU A 20 22.27 3.65 -5.78
N ASP A 21 21.96 4.87 -6.17
CA ASP A 21 21.71 5.23 -7.55
C ASP A 21 22.98 4.98 -8.37
N PRO A 22 22.92 4.18 -9.44
CA PRO A 22 24.13 3.77 -10.18
C PRO A 22 24.80 4.94 -10.92
N ASP A 23 24.05 5.99 -11.24
CA ASP A 23 24.52 7.10 -12.07
C ASP A 23 25.04 8.27 -11.21
N THR A 24 24.45 8.47 -10.04
CA THR A 24 24.76 9.61 -9.15
C THR A 24 25.47 9.20 -7.86
N GLY A 25 25.46 7.91 -7.51
CA GLY A 25 25.96 7.39 -6.23
C GLY A 25 25.10 7.82 -5.02
N ALA A 26 23.98 8.49 -5.26
CA ALA A 26 23.07 8.94 -4.21
C ALA A 26 22.44 7.73 -3.50
N GLN A 27 22.25 7.81 -2.19
CA GLN A 27 21.57 6.76 -1.45
C GLN A 27 20.08 6.74 -1.79
N LEU A 28 19.62 5.68 -2.47
CA LEU A 28 18.20 5.47 -2.80
C LEU A 28 17.44 4.93 -1.59
N PHE A 29 18.04 4.00 -0.86
CA PHE A 29 17.40 3.34 0.27
C PHE A 29 18.39 3.02 1.39
N LYS A 30 17.90 3.04 2.64
CA LYS A 30 18.67 2.69 3.84
C LYS A 30 17.83 1.83 4.80
N GLY A 31 18.31 0.63 5.13
CA GLY A 31 17.72 -0.21 6.17
C GLY A 31 16.48 -1.00 5.75
N VAL A 32 15.67 -1.40 6.73
CA VAL A 32 14.47 -2.23 6.54
C VAL A 32 13.43 -1.47 5.72
N ARG A 33 12.90 -2.12 4.68
CA ARG A 33 11.86 -1.55 3.82
C ARG A 33 10.49 -2.13 4.17
N VAL A 34 9.58 -1.26 4.60
CA VAL A 34 8.19 -1.63 4.94
C VAL A 34 7.36 -1.68 3.67
N ARG A 35 6.58 -2.75 3.49
CA ARG A 35 5.52 -2.83 2.47
C ARG A 35 4.18 -2.54 3.12
N MET A 36 3.32 -1.80 2.43
CA MET A 36 1.99 -1.47 2.93
C MET A 36 0.94 -1.74 1.86
N GLY A 37 -0.16 -2.35 2.27
CA GLY A 37 -1.34 -2.55 1.44
C GLY A 37 -2.58 -2.21 2.23
N PHE A 38 -3.50 -1.47 1.62
CA PHE A 38 -4.79 -1.18 2.23
C PHE A 38 -5.92 -1.21 1.20
N THR A 39 -7.14 -1.38 1.69
CA THR A 39 -8.34 -1.35 0.85
C THR A 39 -9.48 -0.76 1.66
N MET A 40 -10.52 -0.33 0.96
CA MET A 40 -11.78 0.07 1.56
C MET A 40 -12.86 -0.84 1.01
N ARG A 41 -13.80 -1.24 1.86
CA ARG A 41 -15.00 -1.95 1.43
C ARG A 41 -16.19 -1.18 1.98
N SER A 42 -17.05 -0.68 1.09
CA SER A 42 -18.31 -0.08 1.49
C SER A 42 -19.20 -1.14 2.13
N ALA A 43 -19.87 -0.79 3.22
CA ALA A 43 -20.97 -1.58 3.75
C ALA A 43 -22.23 -1.27 2.92
N ASP A 44 -22.24 -1.63 1.64
CA ASP A 44 -23.40 -1.39 0.79
C ASP A 44 -24.64 -2.13 1.32
N ALA A 45 -25.81 -1.55 1.09
CA ALA A 45 -27.07 -2.01 1.67
C ALA A 45 -27.44 -3.46 1.27
N GLU A 46 -26.94 -3.96 0.14
CA GLU A 46 -27.13 -5.35 -0.29
C GLU A 46 -26.16 -6.34 0.38
N ASP A 47 -24.97 -5.88 0.76
CA ASP A 47 -23.97 -6.65 1.52
C ASP A 47 -24.35 -6.78 3.00
N ARG A 48 -25.41 -6.09 3.45
CA ARG A 48 -25.95 -6.16 4.82
C ARG A 48 -26.38 -7.57 5.26
N LYS A 49 -26.44 -8.54 4.34
CA LYS A 49 -26.85 -9.93 4.61
C LYS A 49 -25.77 -10.83 5.21
N GLY A 50 -24.49 -10.41 5.27
CA GLY A 50 -23.42 -11.15 5.95
C GLY A 50 -23.17 -10.68 7.39
N ASP A 51 -22.60 -11.52 8.25
CA ASP A 51 -22.13 -11.09 9.57
C ASP A 51 -21.04 -10.01 9.40
N ALA A 52 -21.00 -9.02 10.29
CA ALA A 52 -19.99 -7.96 10.25
C ALA A 52 -18.57 -8.54 10.32
N ALA A 53 -18.40 -9.68 11.00
CA ALA A 53 -17.15 -10.43 11.08
C ALA A 53 -16.67 -10.94 9.72
N ASP A 54 -17.57 -11.47 8.87
CA ASP A 54 -17.22 -12.00 7.55
C ASP A 54 -16.77 -10.90 6.60
N ARG A 55 -17.40 -9.71 6.69
CA ARG A 55 -16.99 -8.56 5.88
C ARG A 55 -15.62 -8.05 6.28
N LEU A 56 -15.36 -7.98 7.59
CA LEU A 56 -14.05 -7.62 8.10
C LEU A 56 -13.00 -8.64 7.65
N LEU A 57 -13.30 -9.93 7.72
CA LEU A 57 -12.39 -10.98 7.28
C LEU A 57 -12.07 -10.86 5.79
N ALA A 58 -13.07 -10.61 4.95
CA ALA A 58 -12.86 -10.45 3.52
C ALA A 58 -12.08 -9.18 3.17
N ALA A 59 -12.35 -8.06 3.84
CA ALA A 59 -11.59 -6.82 3.67
C ALA A 59 -10.14 -6.97 4.15
N ALA A 60 -9.93 -7.63 5.29
CA ALA A 60 -8.60 -7.93 5.84
C ALA A 60 -7.82 -8.90 4.93
N HIS A 61 -8.50 -9.89 4.37
CA HIS A 61 -7.90 -10.79 3.40
C HIS A 61 -7.44 -10.04 2.14
N LEU A 62 -8.29 -9.17 1.60
CA LEU A 62 -7.94 -8.35 0.43
C LEU A 62 -6.78 -7.40 0.73
N ALA A 63 -6.80 -6.70 1.88
CA ALA A 63 -5.70 -5.84 2.31
C ALA A 63 -4.38 -6.63 2.43
N SER A 64 -4.44 -7.85 2.97
CA SER A 64 -3.28 -8.74 3.09
C SER A 64 -2.73 -9.14 1.72
N LEU A 65 -3.59 -9.46 0.75
CA LEU A 65 -3.17 -9.78 -0.61
C LEU A 65 -2.51 -8.57 -1.30
N ILE A 66 -3.10 -7.38 -1.17
CA ILE A 66 -2.53 -6.14 -1.72
C ILE A 66 -1.16 -5.85 -1.08
N ALA A 67 -1.06 -6.00 0.25
CA ALA A 67 0.21 -5.82 0.96
C ALA A 67 1.27 -6.85 0.54
N ALA A 68 0.87 -8.09 0.27
CA ALA A 68 1.76 -9.14 -0.17
C ALA A 68 2.35 -8.87 -1.57
N MET A 69 1.57 -8.20 -2.45
CA MET A 69 2.03 -7.77 -3.78
C MET A 69 2.98 -6.56 -3.73
N SER A 70 2.89 -5.73 -2.69
CA SER A 70 3.72 -4.54 -2.56
C SER A 70 5.19 -4.91 -2.29
N PRO A 71 6.14 -4.41 -3.09
CA PRO A 71 7.55 -4.44 -2.72
C PRO A 71 7.78 -3.59 -1.45
N GLY A 72 8.90 -3.82 -0.78
CA GLY A 72 9.31 -2.98 0.35
C GLY A 72 9.58 -1.54 -0.10
N GLY A 73 9.11 -0.57 0.66
CA GLY A 73 9.20 0.86 0.37
C GLY A 73 8.00 1.40 -0.43
N PHE A 74 7.02 0.56 -0.75
CA PHE A 74 5.82 0.94 -1.50
C PHE A 74 4.55 0.84 -0.65
N ILE A 75 3.58 1.67 -1.03
CA ILE A 75 2.23 1.67 -0.49
C ILE A 75 1.28 1.40 -1.65
N PHE A 76 0.63 0.24 -1.61
CA PHE A 76 -0.38 -0.16 -2.59
C PHE A 76 -1.79 -0.05 -2.00
N MET A 77 -2.77 0.23 -2.85
CA MET A 77 -4.17 0.31 -2.46
C MET A 77 -5.13 -0.28 -3.49
N GLY A 78 -6.27 -0.77 -3.01
CA GLY A 78 -7.38 -1.25 -3.85
C GLY A 78 -8.15 -0.10 -4.52
N ALA A 79 -8.98 -0.44 -5.49
CA ALA A 79 -9.76 0.48 -6.31
C ALA A 79 -10.71 1.34 -5.47
N ALA A 80 -11.45 0.71 -4.56
CA ALA A 80 -12.37 1.44 -3.68
C ALA A 80 -11.66 2.43 -2.74
N ALA A 81 -10.44 2.08 -2.30
CA ALA A 81 -9.61 2.98 -1.52
C ALA A 81 -9.07 4.14 -2.37
N HIS A 82 -8.62 3.84 -3.58
CA HIS A 82 -8.20 4.84 -4.57
C HIS A 82 -9.32 5.84 -4.87
N ASP A 83 -10.52 5.35 -5.16
CA ASP A 83 -11.65 6.20 -5.54
C ASP A 83 -12.12 7.08 -4.38
N SER A 84 -12.11 6.54 -3.16
CA SER A 84 -12.39 7.33 -1.96
C SER A 84 -11.30 8.39 -1.73
N PHE A 85 -10.03 8.03 -1.93
CA PHE A 85 -8.91 8.96 -1.76
C PHE A 85 -8.93 10.09 -2.79
N MET A 86 -9.26 9.78 -4.05
CA MET A 86 -9.35 10.74 -5.15
C MET A 86 -10.50 11.74 -5.03
N GLN A 87 -11.49 11.46 -4.17
CA GLN A 87 -12.56 12.41 -3.86
C GLN A 87 -12.13 13.47 -2.84
N GLU A 88 -11.00 13.29 -2.16
CA GLU A 88 -10.48 14.25 -1.18
C GLU A 88 -9.53 15.26 -1.85
N ASP A 89 -9.57 16.54 -1.42
CA ASP A 89 -8.65 17.59 -1.89
C ASP A 89 -7.17 17.22 -1.70
N VAL A 90 -6.90 16.28 -0.79
CA VAL A 90 -5.60 15.72 -0.47
C VAL A 90 -4.97 15.00 -1.67
N ALA A 91 -5.78 14.41 -2.57
CA ALA A 91 -5.29 13.67 -3.73
C ALA A 91 -4.41 14.50 -4.67
N ASN A 92 -4.61 15.82 -4.72
CA ASN A 92 -3.81 16.71 -5.56
C ASN A 92 -2.32 16.77 -5.16
N ASN A 93 -1.98 16.32 -3.93
CA ASN A 93 -0.61 16.30 -3.44
C ASN A 93 0.10 14.96 -3.66
N TYR A 94 -0.58 13.97 -4.23
CA TYR A 94 -0.05 12.61 -4.35
C TYR A 94 -0.16 12.11 -5.78
N ALA A 95 0.96 11.65 -6.32
CA ALA A 95 0.95 10.94 -7.58
C ALA A 95 0.57 9.47 -7.34
N MET A 96 -0.33 8.95 -8.17
CA MET A 96 -0.84 7.59 -8.08
C MET A 96 -0.66 6.89 -9.42
N ARG A 97 -0.21 5.64 -9.37
CA ARG A 97 0.04 4.83 -10.58
C ARG A 97 -0.73 3.52 -10.51
N HIS A 98 -1.49 3.21 -11.55
CA HIS A 98 -2.07 1.88 -11.72
C HIS A 98 -0.95 0.84 -11.91
N ILE A 99 -0.98 -0.23 -11.11
CA ILE A 99 0.04 -1.28 -11.11
C ILE A 99 -0.47 -2.56 -11.78
N GLY A 100 -1.78 -2.79 -11.73
CA GLY A 100 -2.39 -3.95 -12.36
C GLY A 100 -3.63 -4.41 -11.62
N GLN A 101 -3.91 -5.70 -11.74
CA GLN A 101 -5.14 -6.31 -11.23
C GLN A 101 -4.80 -7.57 -10.44
N LEU A 102 -5.39 -7.69 -9.27
CA LEU A 102 -5.29 -8.85 -8.40
C LEU A 102 -6.54 -9.70 -8.58
N SER A 103 -6.39 -10.97 -8.95
CA SER A 103 -7.51 -11.92 -8.92
C SER A 103 -7.84 -12.26 -7.47
N VAL A 104 -9.08 -11.98 -7.06
CA VAL A 104 -9.61 -12.36 -5.75
C VAL A 104 -10.50 -13.60 -5.98
N SER A 105 -10.54 -14.53 -5.02
CA SER A 105 -11.23 -15.82 -5.14
C SER A 105 -12.58 -15.73 -5.89
N GLY A 106 -12.75 -16.54 -6.94
CA GLY A 106 -13.90 -16.45 -7.85
C GLY A 106 -13.54 -15.79 -9.19
N ASN A 107 -14.52 -15.13 -9.83
CA ASN A 107 -14.33 -14.28 -11.01
C ASN A 107 -14.09 -12.80 -10.62
N ASP A 108 -13.92 -12.52 -9.33
CA ASP A 108 -13.74 -11.18 -8.83
C ASP A 108 -12.27 -10.75 -8.97
N SER A 109 -12.09 -9.46 -9.17
CA SER A 109 -10.77 -8.91 -9.42
C SER A 109 -10.69 -7.48 -8.95
N GLU A 110 -9.56 -7.15 -8.35
CA GLU A 110 -9.32 -5.88 -7.70
C GLU A 110 -8.25 -5.10 -8.48
N GLN A 111 -8.53 -3.86 -8.87
CA GLN A 111 -7.52 -2.98 -9.43
C GLN A 111 -6.62 -2.46 -8.31
N VAL A 112 -5.30 -2.44 -8.56
CA VAL A 112 -4.29 -2.06 -7.57
C VAL A 112 -3.54 -0.83 -8.04
N TYR A 113 -3.40 0.15 -7.15
CA TYR A 113 -2.71 1.42 -7.38
C TYR A 113 -1.56 1.57 -6.40
N ALA A 114 -0.45 2.13 -6.84
CA ALA A 114 0.66 2.53 -5.98
C ALA A 114 0.63 4.03 -5.73
N LEU A 115 0.86 4.42 -4.49
CA LEU A 115 1.26 5.77 -4.14
C LEU A 115 2.71 5.97 -4.57
N VAL A 116 2.97 6.99 -5.38
CA VAL A 116 4.32 7.35 -5.83
C VAL A 116 4.67 8.75 -5.37
N SER A 117 5.93 8.93 -4.92
CA SER A 117 6.45 10.28 -4.66
C SER A 117 6.57 11.02 -5.98
N SER A 118 6.03 12.24 -6.02
CA SER A 118 6.31 13.23 -7.08
C SER A 118 7.75 13.69 -7.05
#